data_AF-A0A814VZ40-F1
#
_entry.id   AF-A0A814VZ40-F1
#
_cell.length_a   1.000
_cell.length_b   1.000
_cell.length_c   1.000
_cell.angle_alpha   90.00
_cell.angle_beta   90.00
_cell.angle_gamma   90.00
#
_symmetry.space_group_name_H-M   'P 1'
#
loop_
_entity.id
_entity.type
_entity.pdbx_description
1 polymer ?
#
loop_
_entity_poly.entity_id
_entity_poly.type
_entity_poly.pdbx_seq_one_letter_code
_entity_poly.pdbx_strand_id
1 'polypeptide(L)'
;ECVYHGPINDIETYFSTLGYQCKLHDNPTDFVLDILIDANRTPETLAKLNDEYKQSSMHIEVLARAQQENNTENQELLQSTIVVEAAQALRTEIFYVSQRTLRNALRNPAMALAQVVVSIMIGFLVGLVFYDLKKTTDPGIQDRLGTIFFIVVNQIFSSMSAIEPLLQERVLFLHEYASGYYRIQTFFIAKLVCDLFPMRAIPSVLFSAIAYFMTGLARTSGQFFVFLVTIFMACVFGSATCFFISTLTTTFCEILLLSSLF
;
A
#
# COMPACT_ATOMS: atom_id res chain seq x y z
N GLU A 1 -23.71 -12.95 -16.33
CA GLU A 1 -24.56 -13.09 -17.53
C GLU A 1 -25.53 -11.93 -17.59
N CYS A 2 -25.86 -11.40 -18.77
CA CYS A 2 -26.78 -10.27 -18.91
C CYS A 2 -28.16 -10.81 -19.31
N VAL A 3 -29.19 -10.47 -18.54
CA VAL A 3 -30.58 -10.91 -18.77
C VAL A 3 -31.44 -9.79 -19.37
N TYR A 4 -31.05 -8.53 -19.15
CA TYR A 4 -31.73 -7.37 -19.71
C TYR A 4 -30.78 -6.17 -19.74
N HIS A 5 -30.76 -5.42 -20.85
CA HIS A 5 -30.12 -4.11 -20.94
C HIS A 5 -30.92 -3.23 -21.89
N GLY A 6 -31.58 -2.20 -21.36
CA GLY A 6 -32.50 -1.36 -22.10
C GLY A 6 -33.19 -0.29 -21.24
N PRO A 7 -34.14 0.47 -21.82
CA PRO A 7 -34.87 1.52 -21.12
C PRO A 7 -35.78 0.98 -20.02
N ILE A 8 -35.84 1.64 -18.86
CA ILE A 8 -36.63 1.16 -17.72
C ILE A 8 -38.14 0.98 -18.04
N ASN A 9 -38.68 1.76 -18.98
CA ASN A 9 -40.09 1.68 -19.36
C ASN A 9 -40.44 0.39 -20.11
N ASP A 10 -39.47 -0.26 -20.74
CA ASP A 10 -39.69 -1.46 -21.55
C ASP A 10 -39.50 -2.75 -20.74
N ILE A 11 -39.06 -2.64 -19.48
CA ILE A 11 -38.71 -3.78 -18.64
C ILE A 11 -39.92 -4.66 -18.33
N GLU A 12 -41.05 -4.05 -17.96
CA GLU A 12 -42.29 -4.78 -17.65
C GLU A 12 -42.84 -5.47 -18.89
N THR A 13 -42.80 -4.80 -20.04
CA THR A 13 -43.23 -5.35 -21.33
C THR A 13 -42.37 -6.54 -21.71
N TYR A 14 -41.05 -6.44 -21.57
CA TYR A 14 -40.12 -7.53 -21.86
C TYR A 14 -40.34 -8.76 -20.95
N PHE A 15 -40.35 -8.57 -19.63
CA PHE A 15 -40.58 -9.70 -18.71
C PHE A 15 -42.00 -10.29 -18.84
N SER A 16 -42.99 -9.49 -19.24
CA SER A 16 -44.32 -9.98 -19.60
C SER A 16 -44.31 -10.89 -20.82
N THR A 17 -43.48 -10.62 -21.84
CA THR A 17 -43.33 -11.53 -23.00
C THR A 17 -42.71 -12.88 -22.64
N LEU A 18 -41.91 -12.92 -21.57
CA LEU A 18 -41.31 -14.12 -21.00
C LEU A 18 -42.26 -14.88 -20.05
N GLY A 19 -43.46 -14.35 -19.82
CA GLY A 19 -44.48 -14.95 -18.97
C GLY A 19 -44.43 -14.53 -17.50
N TYR A 20 -43.59 -13.55 -17.14
CA TYR A 20 -43.55 -12.99 -15.79
C TYR A 20 -44.39 -11.70 -15.73
N GLN A 21 -45.42 -11.67 -14.89
CA GLN A 21 -46.23 -10.48 -14.68
C GLN A 21 -45.88 -9.79 -13.35
N CYS A 22 -45.63 -8.49 -13.43
CA CYS A 22 -45.49 -7.65 -12.25
C CYS A 22 -46.86 -7.41 -11.62
N LYS A 23 -46.97 -7.49 -10.30
CA LYS A 23 -48.23 -7.23 -9.60
C LYS A 23 -48.50 -5.73 -9.52
N LEU A 24 -49.78 -5.36 -9.56
CA LEU A 24 -50.22 -3.98 -9.35
C LEU A 24 -49.81 -3.55 -7.93
N HIS A 25 -48.82 -2.64 -7.82
CA HIS A 25 -48.16 -2.14 -6.60
C HIS A 25 -46.81 -2.75 -6.19
N ASP A 26 -46.26 -3.70 -6.94
CA ASP A 26 -44.85 -4.10 -6.71
C ASP A 26 -43.88 -3.13 -7.40
N ASN A 27 -42.69 -2.98 -6.81
CA ASN A 27 -41.60 -2.22 -7.43
C ASN A 27 -41.02 -3.02 -8.60
N PRO A 28 -40.96 -2.47 -9.83
CA PRO A 28 -40.46 -3.18 -11.01
C PRO A 28 -39.01 -3.66 -10.84
N THR A 29 -38.19 -2.93 -10.07
CA THR A 29 -36.79 -3.32 -9.83
C THR A 29 -36.71 -4.53 -8.91
N ASP A 30 -37.53 -4.58 -7.86
CA ASP A 30 -37.57 -5.72 -6.93
C ASP A 30 -38.16 -6.96 -7.61
N PHE A 31 -39.20 -6.79 -8.43
CA PHE A 31 -39.77 -7.86 -9.26
C PHE A 31 -38.73 -8.52 -10.17
N VAL A 32 -37.90 -7.72 -10.86
CA VAL A 32 -36.83 -8.24 -11.71
C VAL A 32 -35.74 -8.90 -10.87
N LEU A 33 -35.39 -8.33 -9.72
CA LEU A 33 -34.43 -8.92 -8.79
C LEU A 33 -34.90 -10.31 -8.31
N ASP A 34 -36.18 -10.46 -7.97
CA ASP A 34 -36.76 -11.72 -7.51
C ASP A 34 -36.68 -12.79 -8.59
N ILE A 35 -37.02 -12.45 -9.85
CA ILE A 35 -36.86 -13.36 -11.00
C ILE A 35 -35.40 -13.80 -11.15
N LEU A 36 -34.45 -12.87 -11.03
CA LEU A 36 -33.03 -13.16 -11.15
C LEU A 36 -32.50 -14.01 -9.99
N ILE A 37 -32.95 -13.75 -8.77
CA ILE A 37 -32.59 -14.53 -7.57
C ILE A 37 -33.10 -15.96 -7.72
N ASP A 38 -34.34 -16.15 -8.14
CA ASP A 38 -34.91 -17.48 -8.36
C ASP A 38 -34.24 -18.19 -9.54
N ALA A 39 -33.96 -17.48 -10.65
CA ALA A 39 -33.22 -18.04 -11.77
C ALA A 39 -31.79 -18.45 -11.40
N ASN A 40 -31.13 -17.73 -10.48
CA ASN A 40 -29.78 -18.07 -10.03
C ASN A 40 -29.73 -19.31 -9.11
N ARG A 41 -30.87 -19.74 -8.55
CA ARG A 41 -30.97 -21.01 -7.81
C ARG A 41 -30.94 -22.23 -8.72
N THR A 42 -31.35 -22.08 -9.98
CA THR A 42 -31.36 -23.13 -11.01
C THR A 42 -30.57 -22.71 -12.25
N PRO A 43 -29.35 -23.22 -12.47
CA PRO A 43 -28.49 -22.74 -13.56
C PRO A 43 -29.12 -22.90 -14.96
N GLU A 44 -30.00 -23.89 -15.15
CA GLU A 44 -30.74 -24.08 -16.41
C GLU A 44 -31.73 -22.96 -16.73
N THR A 45 -32.37 -22.37 -15.72
CA THR A 45 -33.31 -21.26 -15.91
C THR A 45 -32.59 -19.97 -16.24
N LEU A 46 -31.43 -19.73 -15.61
CA LEU A 46 -30.57 -18.58 -15.92
C LEU A 46 -30.07 -18.63 -17.37
N ALA A 47 -29.62 -19.80 -17.82
CA ALA A 47 -29.14 -19.99 -19.19
C ALA A 47 -30.25 -19.72 -20.23
N LYS A 48 -31.48 -20.19 -19.97
CA LYS A 48 -32.64 -19.93 -20.83
C LYS A 48 -32.95 -18.44 -20.95
N LEU A 49 -33.02 -17.74 -19.82
CA LEU A 49 -33.26 -16.29 -19.77
C LEU A 49 -32.17 -15.49 -20.52
N ASN A 50 -30.91 -15.90 -20.39
CA ASN A 50 -29.80 -15.30 -21.13
C ASN A 50 -29.90 -15.55 -22.63
N ASP A 51 -30.25 -16.78 -23.05
CA ASP A 51 -30.40 -17.11 -24.46
C ASP A 51 -31.62 -16.43 -25.10
N GLU A 52 -32.73 -16.28 -24.38
CA GLU A 52 -33.87 -15.47 -24.80
C GLU A 52 -33.50 -13.99 -24.93
N TYR A 53 -32.70 -13.46 -24.00
CA TYR A 53 -32.18 -12.10 -24.11
C TYR A 53 -31.30 -11.93 -25.35
N LYS A 54 -30.37 -12.85 -25.62
CA LYS A 54 -29.51 -12.80 -26.83
C LYS A 54 -30.31 -12.84 -28.14
N GLN A 55 -31.44 -13.54 -28.15
CA GLN A 55 -32.33 -13.64 -29.31
C GLN A 55 -33.30 -12.45 -29.43
N SER A 56 -33.44 -11.65 -28.38
CA SER A 56 -34.34 -10.50 -28.36
C SER A 56 -33.87 -9.37 -29.30
N SER A 57 -34.82 -8.61 -29.83
CA SER A 57 -34.54 -7.42 -30.64
C SER A 57 -33.71 -6.38 -29.88
N MET A 58 -33.89 -6.25 -28.56
CA MET A 58 -33.13 -5.31 -27.74
C MET A 58 -31.65 -5.64 -27.68
N HIS A 59 -31.29 -6.92 -27.56
CA HIS A 59 -29.88 -7.32 -27.59
C HIS A 59 -29.24 -7.01 -28.94
N ILE A 60 -29.96 -7.26 -30.03
CA ILE A 60 -29.50 -6.96 -31.39
C ILE A 60 -29.29 -5.45 -31.57
N GLU A 61 -30.21 -4.62 -31.07
CA GLU A 61 -30.06 -3.15 -31.11
C GLU A 61 -28.87 -2.65 -30.29
N VAL A 62 -28.68 -3.16 -29.08
CA VAL A 62 -27.53 -2.80 -28.22
C VAL A 62 -26.22 -3.20 -28.86
N LEU A 63 -26.16 -4.39 -29.45
CA LEU A 63 -24.96 -4.89 -30.13
C LEU A 63 -24.65 -4.10 -31.41
N ALA A 64 -25.68 -3.71 -32.17
CA ALA A 64 -25.54 -2.81 -33.31
C ALA A 64 -25.00 -1.43 -32.91
N ARG A 65 -25.50 -0.84 -31.80
CA ARG A 65 -25.00 0.43 -31.25
C ARG A 65 -23.53 0.30 -30.81
N ALA A 66 -23.19 -0.75 -30.08
CA ALA A 66 -21.81 -1.00 -29.65
C ALA A 66 -20.84 -1.21 -30.81
N GLN A 67 -21.28 -1.88 -31.88
CA GLN A 67 -20.48 -2.04 -33.12
C GLN A 67 -20.32 -0.72 -33.88
N GLN A 68 -21.37 0.11 -33.92
CA GLN A 68 -21.31 1.42 -34.54
C GLN A 68 -20.37 2.36 -33.78
N GLU A 69 -20.40 2.36 -32.44
CA GLU A 69 -19.48 3.11 -31.59
C GLU A 69 -18.03 2.64 -31.77
N ASN A 70 -17.79 1.33 -31.79
CA ASN A 70 -16.45 0.77 -32.07
C ASN A 70 -15.91 1.14 -33.47
N ASN A 71 -16.79 1.33 -34.46
CA ASN A 71 -16.38 1.72 -35.82
C ASN A 71 -16.23 3.24 -36.00
N THR A 72 -16.89 4.05 -35.16
CA THR A 72 -16.91 5.52 -35.25
C THR A 72 -15.88 6.17 -34.32
N GLU A 73 -15.52 5.53 -33.21
CA GLU A 73 -14.51 5.99 -32.26
C GLU A 73 -13.28 5.07 -32.20
N ASN A 74 -12.28 5.45 -33.00
CA ASN A 74 -10.86 5.48 -32.61
C ASN A 74 -10.20 4.20 -32.06
N GLN A 75 -9.62 3.46 -32.99
CA GLN A 75 -8.42 2.63 -32.79
C GLN A 75 -7.25 3.42 -32.10
N GLU A 76 -7.29 4.75 -32.10
CA GLU A 76 -6.35 5.64 -31.39
C GLU A 76 -6.68 5.89 -29.90
N LEU A 77 -7.93 5.74 -29.45
CA LEU A 77 -8.35 5.97 -28.05
C LEU A 77 -8.31 4.67 -27.22
N LEU A 78 -8.58 3.51 -27.83
CA LEU A 78 -8.50 2.22 -27.15
C LEU A 78 -7.06 1.85 -26.75
N GLN A 79 -6.05 2.31 -27.49
CA GLN A 79 -4.65 2.11 -27.14
C GLN A 79 -4.16 3.04 -26.02
N SER A 80 -4.95 4.07 -25.67
CA SER A 80 -4.71 4.96 -24.53
C SER A 80 -5.40 4.51 -23.24
N THR A 81 -6.16 3.40 -23.27
CA THR A 81 -6.97 2.99 -22.13
C THR A 81 -6.09 2.41 -21.02
N ILE A 82 -6.11 3.12 -19.88
CA ILE A 82 -5.38 2.94 -18.61
C ILE A 82 -3.88 3.29 -18.62
N VAL A 83 -3.46 4.29 -19.39
CA VAL A 83 -2.49 5.22 -18.77
C VAL A 83 -3.36 6.26 -18.09
N VAL A 84 -3.48 6.18 -16.76
CA VAL A 84 -3.84 7.37 -15.97
C VAL A 84 -2.74 8.38 -16.26
N GLU A 85 -2.92 9.15 -17.32
CA GLU A 85 -2.03 10.24 -17.66
C GLU A 85 -2.35 11.32 -16.65
N ALA A 86 -1.65 11.24 -15.52
CA ALA A 86 -1.85 12.20 -14.44
C ALA A 86 -1.68 13.60 -15.04
N ALA A 87 -2.75 14.39 -14.99
CA ALA A 87 -2.90 15.66 -15.69
C ALA A 87 -1.88 16.73 -15.28
N GLN A 88 -0.99 16.42 -14.33
CA GLN A 88 -0.05 17.34 -13.71
C GLN A 88 1.40 16.88 -13.89
N ALA A 89 2.31 17.83 -13.78
CA ALA A 89 3.73 17.54 -13.75
C ALA A 89 4.08 16.71 -12.49
N LEU A 90 4.94 15.70 -12.66
CA LEU A 90 5.41 14.81 -11.59
C LEU A 90 5.89 15.53 -10.33
N ARG A 91 6.53 16.71 -10.49
CA ARG A 91 7.02 17.50 -9.35
C ARG A 91 5.89 18.02 -8.47
N THR A 92 4.80 18.46 -9.10
CA THR A 92 3.62 18.98 -8.40
C THR A 92 2.92 17.86 -7.65
N GLU A 93 2.76 16.69 -8.29
CA GLU A 93 2.23 15.49 -7.63
C GLU A 93 3.07 15.13 -6.41
N ILE A 94 4.40 15.03 -6.56
CA ILE A 94 5.31 14.64 -5.48
C ILE A 94 5.20 15.66 -4.34
N PHE A 95 5.20 16.96 -4.64
CA PHE A 95 5.10 18.00 -3.64
C PHE A 95 3.83 17.88 -2.79
N TYR A 96 2.66 17.74 -3.43
CA TYR A 96 1.39 17.65 -2.70
C TYR A 96 1.26 16.34 -1.91
N VAL A 97 1.64 15.20 -2.50
CA VAL A 97 1.60 13.91 -1.79
C VAL A 97 2.59 13.92 -0.62
N SER A 98 3.81 14.43 -0.81
CA SER A 98 4.80 14.61 0.27
C SER A 98 4.30 15.52 1.37
N GLN A 99 3.71 16.68 1.04
CA GLN A 99 3.16 17.60 2.02
C GLN A 99 2.04 16.93 2.84
N ARG A 100 1.17 16.16 2.18
CA ARG A 100 0.11 15.39 2.84
C ARG A 100 0.70 14.33 3.77
N THR A 101 1.64 13.54 3.30
CA THR A 101 2.30 12.47 4.09
C THR A 101 3.00 13.05 5.31
N LEU A 102 3.75 14.15 5.15
CA LEU A 102 4.41 14.83 6.26
C LEU A 102 3.38 15.39 7.26
N ARG A 103 2.28 15.98 6.78
CA ARG A 103 1.22 16.50 7.65
C ARG A 103 0.51 15.38 8.41
N ASN A 104 0.31 14.22 7.78
CA ASN A 104 -0.23 13.03 8.43
C ASN A 104 0.71 12.54 9.55
N ALA A 105 2.00 12.43 9.24
CA ALA A 105 3.02 12.01 10.19
C ALA A 105 3.13 12.96 11.40
N LEU A 106 3.06 14.28 11.16
CA LEU A 106 3.10 15.29 12.23
C LEU A 106 1.83 15.33 13.09
N ARG A 107 0.66 15.01 12.52
CA ARG A 107 -0.62 15.00 13.25
C ARG A 107 -0.80 13.78 14.13
N ASN A 108 -0.13 12.67 13.82
CA ASN A 108 -0.17 11.43 14.59
C ASN A 108 1.19 11.15 15.27
N PRO A 109 1.62 11.97 16.25
CA PRO A 109 2.94 11.85 16.85
C PRO A 109 3.09 10.63 17.76
N ALA A 110 2.00 9.94 18.11
CA ALA A 110 2.03 8.83 19.07
C ALA A 110 3.01 7.72 18.67
N MET A 111 2.98 7.32 17.39
CA MET A 111 3.89 6.29 16.87
C MET A 111 5.33 6.77 16.81
N ALA A 112 5.56 8.01 16.36
CA ALA A 112 6.89 8.62 16.30
C ALA A 112 7.52 8.77 17.69
N LEU A 113 6.73 9.24 18.67
CA LEU A 113 7.15 9.40 20.05
C LEU A 113 7.48 8.05 20.69
N ALA A 114 6.65 7.03 20.47
CA ALA A 114 6.90 5.69 20.96
C ALA A 114 8.23 5.14 20.42
N GLN A 115 8.51 5.33 19.13
CA GLN A 115 9.79 4.92 18.55
C GLN A 115 10.98 5.65 19.16
N VAL A 116 10.90 6.98 19.32
CA VAL A 116 11.97 7.75 19.97
C VAL A 116 12.24 7.26 21.40
N VAL A 117 11.20 7.04 22.20
CA VAL A 117 11.32 6.55 23.59
C VAL A 117 11.96 5.16 23.63
N VAL A 118 11.49 4.23 22.78
CA VAL A 118 12.03 2.88 22.70
C VAL A 118 13.49 2.91 22.22
N SER A 119 13.84 3.71 21.22
CA SER A 119 15.21 3.85 20.73
C SER A 119 16.16 4.42 21.78
N ILE A 120 15.71 5.39 22.59
CA ILE A 120 16.49 5.92 23.71
C ILE A 120 16.73 4.82 24.77
N MET A 121 15.67 4.10 25.15
CA MET A 121 15.75 3.02 26.16
C MET A 121 16.70 1.90 25.72
N ILE A 122 16.58 1.46 24.46
CA ILE A 122 17.48 0.45 23.89
C ILE A 122 18.90 1.00 23.78
N GLY A 123 19.09 2.27 23.42
CA GLY A 123 20.41 2.92 23.36
C GLY A 123 21.12 2.90 24.71
N PHE A 124 20.40 3.25 25.78
CA PHE A 124 20.92 3.13 27.15
C PHE A 124 21.20 1.69 27.54
N LEU A 125 20.30 0.75 27.23
CA LEU A 125 20.50 -0.67 27.55
C LEU A 125 21.78 -1.20 26.89
N VAL A 126 21.97 -0.94 25.60
CA VAL A 126 23.18 -1.35 24.87
C VAL A 126 24.42 -0.65 25.43
N GLY A 127 24.32 0.65 25.69
CA GLY A 127 25.41 1.44 26.28
C GLY A 127 25.83 0.98 27.68
N LEU A 128 24.90 0.45 28.48
CA LEU A 128 25.16 -0.08 29.81
C LEU A 128 25.75 -1.49 29.76
N VAL A 129 25.25 -2.35 28.87
CA VAL A 129 25.77 -3.72 28.70
C VAL A 129 27.22 -3.70 28.23
N PHE A 130 27.55 -2.82 27.29
CA PHE A 130 28.89 -2.67 26.73
C PHE A 130 29.58 -1.39 27.23
N TYR A 131 29.39 -1.03 28.49
CA TYR A 131 29.93 0.22 29.02
C TYR A 131 31.47 0.24 28.99
N ASP A 132 32.02 1.33 28.44
CA ASP A 132 33.46 1.64 28.35
C ASP A 132 34.35 0.44 27.95
N LEU A 133 34.36 0.11 26.66
CA LEU A 133 35.10 -1.03 26.16
C LEU A 133 36.62 -0.90 26.39
N LYS A 134 37.19 -1.95 26.97
CA LYS A 134 38.64 -2.05 27.21
C LYS A 134 39.43 -1.94 25.91
N LYS A 135 40.63 -1.33 25.99
CA LYS A 135 41.55 -1.13 24.85
C LYS A 135 42.58 -2.25 24.67
N THR A 136 42.49 -3.31 25.47
CA THR A 136 43.36 -4.49 25.40
C THR A 136 43.04 -5.35 24.17
N THR A 137 44.08 -5.95 23.58
CA THR A 137 43.99 -6.76 22.35
C THR A 137 43.01 -7.94 22.50
N ASP A 138 43.12 -8.71 23.57
CA ASP A 138 42.19 -9.78 23.93
C ASP A 138 41.77 -9.56 25.39
N PRO A 139 40.48 -9.45 25.78
CA PRO A 139 39.20 -9.75 25.11
C PRO A 139 38.52 -8.56 24.40
N GLY A 140 39.16 -7.38 24.35
CA GLY A 140 38.50 -6.13 23.94
C GLY A 140 38.08 -6.09 22.47
N ILE A 141 38.72 -6.86 21.58
CA ILE A 141 38.30 -6.96 20.17
C ILE A 141 36.95 -7.66 20.05
N GLN A 142 36.73 -8.75 20.79
CA GLN A 142 35.48 -9.49 20.76
C GLN A 142 34.30 -8.65 21.27
N ASP A 143 34.50 -7.92 22.36
CA ASP A 143 33.48 -7.02 22.91
C ASP A 143 33.10 -5.92 21.90
N ARG A 144 34.08 -5.36 21.16
CA ARG A 144 33.84 -4.33 20.14
C ARG A 144 33.06 -4.87 18.95
N LEU A 145 33.43 -6.05 18.46
CA LEU A 145 32.72 -6.70 17.38
C LEU A 145 31.29 -7.04 17.80
N GLY A 146 31.10 -7.57 19.01
CA GLY A 146 29.78 -7.85 19.59
C GLY A 146 28.92 -6.59 19.72
N THR A 147 29.51 -5.48 20.15
CA THR A 147 28.83 -4.18 20.26
C THR A 147 28.35 -3.69 18.90
N ILE A 148 29.23 -3.63 17.90
CA ILE A 148 28.88 -3.16 16.55
C ILE A 148 27.83 -4.07 15.92
N PHE A 149 27.99 -5.39 16.06
CA PHE A 149 27.01 -6.38 15.59
C PHE A 149 25.63 -6.13 16.20
N PHE A 150 25.55 -5.99 17.53
CA PHE A 150 24.28 -5.77 18.22
C PHE A 150 23.61 -4.46 17.78
N ILE A 151 24.38 -3.38 17.62
CA ILE A 151 23.88 -2.09 17.14
C ILE A 151 23.27 -2.23 15.73
N VAL A 152 23.99 -2.88 14.80
CA VAL A 152 23.52 -3.06 13.42
C VAL A 152 22.26 -3.95 13.37
N VAL A 153 22.26 -5.07 14.08
CA VAL A 153 21.09 -5.97 14.14
C VAL A 153 19.88 -5.24 14.72
N ASN A 154 20.06 -4.50 15.82
CA ASN A 154 18.99 -3.72 16.40
C ASN A 154 18.43 -2.68 15.42
N GLN A 155 19.30 -2.04 14.64
CA GLN A 155 18.88 -1.06 13.63
C GLN A 155 18.04 -1.69 12.51
N ILE A 156 18.40 -2.90 12.05
CA ILE A 156 17.65 -3.63 11.03
C ILE A 156 16.29 -4.05 11.60
N PHE A 157 16.24 -4.64 12.79
CA PHE A 157 14.98 -5.01 13.45
C PHE A 157 14.06 -3.82 13.70
N SER A 158 14.62 -2.68 14.12
CA SER A 158 13.85 -1.45 14.29
C SER A 158 13.18 -0.99 12.98
N SER A 159 13.73 -1.38 11.83
CA SER A 159 13.18 -1.03 10.52
C SER A 159 11.88 -1.79 10.19
N MET A 160 11.55 -2.89 10.89
CA MET A 160 10.29 -3.62 10.71
C MET A 160 9.06 -2.79 11.11
N SER A 161 9.23 -1.77 11.97
CA SER A 161 8.15 -0.86 12.40
C SER A 161 7.51 -0.04 11.25
N ALA A 162 8.00 -0.15 10.02
CA ALA A 162 7.52 0.57 8.83
C ALA A 162 6.33 -0.12 8.19
N ILE A 163 6.18 -1.42 8.46
CA ILE A 163 5.21 -2.26 7.77
C ILE A 163 3.79 -1.80 8.12
N GLU A 164 3.51 -1.59 9.40
CA GLU A 164 2.18 -1.17 9.88
C GLU A 164 1.69 0.14 9.24
N PRO A 165 2.40 1.28 9.32
CA PRO A 165 1.94 2.51 8.70
C PRO A 165 1.85 2.42 7.17
N LEU A 166 2.69 1.59 6.53
CA LEU A 166 2.62 1.38 5.09
C LEU A 166 1.33 0.63 4.69
N LEU A 167 0.95 -0.41 5.43
CA LEU A 167 -0.27 -1.18 5.14
C LEU A 167 -1.54 -0.36 5.34
N GLN A 168 -1.58 0.46 6.38
CA GLN A 168 -2.71 1.38 6.62
C GLN A 168 -2.87 2.37 5.47
N GLU A 169 -1.77 2.94 4.98
CA GLU A 169 -1.80 3.89 3.85
C GLU A 169 -2.05 3.20 2.50
N ARG A 170 -1.71 1.91 2.35
CA ARG A 170 -1.90 1.15 1.11
C ARG A 170 -3.35 1.11 0.65
N VAL A 171 -4.30 1.01 1.59
CA VAL A 171 -5.74 0.98 1.28
C VAL A 171 -6.18 2.30 0.62
N LEU A 172 -5.75 3.43 1.18
CA LEU A 172 -6.03 4.75 0.62
C LEU A 172 -5.33 4.92 -0.73
N PHE A 173 -4.07 4.50 -0.83
CA PHE A 173 -3.30 4.56 -2.08
C PHE A 173 -3.98 3.81 -3.23
N LEU A 174 -4.50 2.60 -2.99
CA LEU A 174 -5.18 1.82 -4.03
C LEU A 174 -6.44 2.54 -4.54
N HIS A 175 -7.20 3.15 -3.64
CA HIS A 175 -8.38 3.94 -4.01
C HIS A 175 -8.02 5.18 -4.83
N GLU A 176 -6.97 5.90 -4.43
CA GLU A 176 -6.48 7.10 -5.12
C GLU A 176 -5.85 6.78 -6.48
N TYR A 177 -5.14 5.65 -6.56
CA TYR A 177 -4.57 5.15 -7.80
C TYR A 177 -5.66 4.71 -8.79
N ALA A 178 -6.67 3.96 -8.32
CA ALA A 178 -7.79 3.53 -9.16
C ALA A 178 -8.64 4.70 -9.67
N SER A 179 -8.73 5.78 -8.88
CA SER A 179 -9.43 7.02 -9.26
C SER A 179 -8.58 7.97 -10.11
N GLY A 180 -7.31 7.63 -10.36
CA GLY A 180 -6.43 8.37 -11.24
C GLY A 180 -5.82 9.67 -10.68
N TYR A 181 -5.70 9.80 -9.35
CA TYR A 181 -5.21 11.04 -8.72
C TYR A 181 -3.71 11.30 -8.94
N TYR A 182 -2.87 10.26 -8.86
CA TYR A 182 -1.42 10.37 -9.03
C TYR A 182 -0.78 9.04 -9.43
N ARG A 183 0.47 9.10 -9.89
CA ARG A 183 1.23 7.91 -10.34
C ARG A 183 1.81 7.12 -9.18
N ILE A 184 2.03 5.82 -9.40
CA ILE A 184 2.64 4.92 -8.41
C ILE A 184 4.00 5.45 -7.92
N GLN A 185 4.83 5.96 -8.83
CA GLN A 185 6.16 6.50 -8.53
C GLN A 185 6.11 7.69 -7.56
N THR A 186 5.10 8.56 -7.72
CA THR A 186 4.87 9.71 -6.84
C THR A 186 4.67 9.26 -5.40
N PHE A 187 3.85 8.24 -5.18
CA PHE A 187 3.61 7.68 -3.85
C PHE A 187 4.89 7.12 -3.22
N PHE A 188 5.64 6.30 -3.96
CA PHE A 188 6.88 5.71 -3.44
C PHE A 188 7.92 6.77 -3.07
N ILE A 189 8.14 7.76 -3.94
CA ILE A 189 9.10 8.85 -3.67
C ILE A 189 8.65 9.67 -2.46
N ALA A 190 7.37 10.04 -2.41
CA ALA A 190 6.83 10.82 -1.31
C ALA A 190 6.94 10.07 0.03
N LYS A 191 6.63 8.77 0.04
CA LYS A 191 6.74 7.91 1.23
C LYS A 191 8.20 7.75 1.66
N LEU A 192 9.11 7.48 0.72
CA LEU A 192 10.54 7.34 1.02
C LEU A 192 11.11 8.63 1.60
N VAL A 193 10.79 9.81 1.05
CA VAL A 193 11.34 11.08 1.57
C VAL A 193 10.70 11.48 2.89
N CYS A 194 9.36 11.42 3.01
CA CYS A 194 8.63 12.01 4.14
C CYS A 194 8.47 11.08 5.34
N ASP A 195 8.54 9.77 5.15
CA ASP A 195 8.41 8.79 6.23
C ASP A 195 9.79 8.38 6.75
N LEU A 196 10.72 8.06 5.83
CA LEU A 196 12.05 7.55 6.19
C LEU A 196 12.91 8.59 6.91
N PHE A 197 12.98 9.82 6.39
CA PHE A 197 13.90 10.81 6.96
C PHE A 197 13.44 11.35 8.32
N PRO A 198 12.22 11.89 8.50
CA PRO A 198 11.85 12.49 9.77
C PRO A 198 11.56 11.43 10.84
N MET A 199 10.84 10.37 10.49
CA MET A 199 10.32 9.43 11.50
C MET A 199 11.33 8.34 11.86
N ARG A 200 12.30 8.03 10.99
CA ARG A 200 13.26 6.94 11.23
C ARG A 200 14.69 7.40 11.43
N ALA A 201 15.13 8.44 10.72
CA ALA A 201 16.48 8.96 10.92
C ALA A 201 16.65 9.51 12.35
N ILE A 202 15.63 10.19 12.89
CA ILE A 202 15.72 10.79 14.23
C ILE A 202 15.92 9.72 15.33
N PRO A 203 15.07 8.68 15.46
CA PRO A 203 15.31 7.61 16.45
C PRO A 203 16.63 6.86 16.23
N SER A 204 17.00 6.59 14.97
CA SER A 204 18.26 5.90 14.63
C SER A 204 19.49 6.72 15.02
N VAL A 205 19.50 8.02 14.75
CA VAL A 205 20.58 8.93 15.14
C VAL A 205 20.66 9.06 16.66
N LEU A 206 19.54 9.13 17.36
CA LEU A 206 19.53 9.19 18.83
C LEU A 206 20.07 7.92 19.46
N PHE A 207 19.59 6.75 19.00
CA PHE A 207 20.07 5.44 19.44
C PHE A 207 21.59 5.30 19.22
N SER A 208 22.04 5.59 18.00
CA SER A 208 23.45 5.45 17.62
C SER A 208 24.35 6.43 18.38
N ALA A 209 23.91 7.68 18.60
CA ALA A 209 24.68 8.65 19.39
C ALA A 209 24.85 8.19 20.84
N ILE A 210 23.77 7.76 21.51
CA ILE A 210 23.81 7.29 22.91
C ILE A 210 24.72 6.05 23.01
N ALA A 211 24.48 5.04 22.17
CA ALA A 211 25.27 3.81 22.18
C ALA A 211 26.75 4.09 21.91
N TYR A 212 27.10 4.92 20.93
CA TYR A 212 28.49 5.20 20.56
C TYR A 212 29.30 5.85 21.68
N PHE A 213 28.71 6.84 22.37
CA PHE A 213 29.42 7.56 23.43
C PHE A 213 29.51 6.74 24.73
N MET A 214 28.48 5.97 25.07
CA MET A 214 28.49 5.13 26.29
C MET A 214 29.43 3.93 26.20
N THR A 215 29.52 3.33 25.01
CA THR A 215 30.42 2.19 24.78
C THR A 215 31.88 2.61 24.65
N GLY A 216 32.17 3.91 24.52
CA GLY A 216 33.56 4.38 24.46
C GLY A 216 34.29 3.98 23.17
N LEU A 217 33.55 3.86 22.06
CA LEU A 217 34.14 3.71 20.72
C LEU A 217 35.07 4.89 20.39
N ALA A 218 35.83 4.76 19.30
CA ALA A 218 36.91 5.68 18.99
C ALA A 218 36.45 7.15 18.92
N ARG A 219 36.99 8.03 19.77
CA ARG A 219 36.47 9.40 19.96
C ARG A 219 36.88 10.41 18.89
N THR A 220 37.32 9.94 17.72
CA THR A 220 37.65 10.82 16.58
C THR A 220 36.37 11.25 15.89
N SER A 221 36.21 12.55 15.61
CA SER A 221 35.02 13.09 14.93
C SER A 221 34.72 12.40 13.60
N GLY A 222 35.74 12.12 12.78
CA GLY A 222 35.58 11.43 11.51
C GLY A 222 35.00 10.01 11.64
N GLN A 223 35.41 9.25 12.66
CA GLN A 223 34.93 7.88 12.89
C GLN A 223 33.48 7.87 13.37
N PHE A 224 33.08 8.86 14.17
CA PHE A 224 31.69 9.03 14.59
C PHE A 224 30.77 9.28 13.39
N PHE A 225 31.14 10.19 12.47
CA PHE A 225 30.32 10.45 11.28
C PHE A 225 30.26 9.26 10.32
N VAL A 226 31.37 8.55 10.13
CA VAL A 226 31.37 7.32 9.32
C VAL A 226 30.42 6.30 9.95
N PHE A 227 30.51 6.08 11.26
CA PHE A 227 29.60 5.19 11.99
C PHE A 227 28.13 5.61 11.85
N LEU A 228 27.82 6.89 12.05
CA LEU A 228 26.46 7.42 11.93
C LEU A 228 25.90 7.25 10.52
N VAL A 229 26.70 7.50 9.48
CA VAL A 229 26.29 7.27 8.08
C VAL A 229 26.10 5.78 7.80
N THR A 230 26.95 4.90 8.34
CA THR A 230 26.79 3.45 8.20
C THR A 230 25.49 2.96 8.84
N ILE A 231 25.18 3.39 10.06
CA ILE A 231 23.93 3.03 10.75
C ILE A 231 22.70 3.61 10.03
N PHE A 232 22.79 4.85 9.54
CA PHE A 232 21.74 5.45 8.74
C PHE A 232 21.49 4.67 7.44
N MET A 233 22.54 4.27 6.73
CA MET A 233 22.42 3.43 5.53
C MET A 233 21.83 2.06 5.85
N ALA A 234 22.19 1.45 6.97
CA ALA A 234 21.58 0.20 7.43
C ALA A 234 20.08 0.37 7.71
N CYS A 235 19.67 1.50 8.30
CA CYS A 235 18.26 1.84 8.49
C CYS A 235 17.52 2.00 7.15
N VAL A 236 18.11 2.71 6.19
CA VAL A 236 17.52 2.89 4.85
C VAL A 236 17.37 1.54 4.15
N PHE A 237 18.40 0.69 4.21
CA PHE A 237 18.38 -0.64 3.63
C PHE A 237 17.30 -1.53 4.25
N GLY A 238 17.24 -1.62 5.59
CA GLY A 238 16.22 -2.41 6.28
C GLY A 238 14.80 -1.89 6.02
N SER A 239 14.63 -0.58 5.84
CA SER A 239 13.33 -0.01 5.47
C SER A 239 12.93 -0.39 4.04
N ALA A 240 13.87 -0.33 3.11
CA ALA A 240 13.66 -0.68 1.72
C ALA A 240 13.30 -2.17 1.54
N THR A 241 13.94 -3.08 2.29
CA THR A 241 13.60 -4.50 2.28
C THR A 241 12.20 -4.75 2.84
N CYS A 242 11.83 -4.11 3.96
CA CYS A 242 10.47 -4.19 4.50
C CYS A 242 9.42 -3.68 3.50
N PHE A 243 9.69 -2.56 2.83
CA PHE A 243 8.80 -2.02 1.79
C PHE A 243 8.68 -2.97 0.60
N PHE A 244 9.78 -3.55 0.13
CA PHE A 244 9.78 -4.54 -0.93
C PHE A 244 8.93 -5.76 -0.57
N ILE A 245 9.14 -6.35 0.61
CA ILE A 245 8.36 -7.50 1.09
C ILE A 245 6.87 -7.13 1.22
N SER A 246 6.57 -5.92 1.70
CA SER A 246 5.18 -5.42 1.82
C SER A 246 4.46 -5.27 0.47
N THR A 247 5.19 -5.18 -0.64
CA THR A 247 4.57 -5.17 -1.98
C THR A 247 4.25 -6.58 -2.48
N LEU A 248 5.03 -7.58 -2.08
CA LEU A 248 4.88 -8.97 -2.52
C LEU A 248 3.65 -9.65 -1.90
N THR A 249 3.35 -9.32 -0.64
CA THR A 249 2.25 -9.94 0.11
C THR A 249 1.23 -8.89 0.55
N THR A 250 0.02 -9.33 0.86
CA THR A 250 -1.10 -8.48 1.28
C THR A 250 -1.43 -8.63 2.75
N THR A 251 -0.99 -9.73 3.39
CA THR A 251 -1.29 -10.06 4.79
C THR A 251 -0.20 -9.55 5.73
N PHE A 252 -0.57 -8.79 6.77
CA PHE A 252 0.38 -8.27 7.77
C PHE A 252 1.24 -9.36 8.42
N CYS A 253 0.64 -10.48 8.83
CA CYS A 253 1.35 -11.55 9.53
C CYS A 253 2.42 -12.22 8.64
N GLU A 254 2.12 -12.41 7.35
CA GLU A 254 3.08 -12.97 6.39
C GLU A 254 4.24 -12.02 6.13
N ILE A 255 3.97 -10.71 6.03
CA ILE A 255 5.02 -9.68 5.87
C ILE A 255 5.94 -9.67 7.08
N LEU A 256 5.39 -9.73 8.30
CA LEU A 256 6.19 -9.74 9.52
C LEU A 256 7.08 -10.99 9.61
N LEU A 257 6.54 -12.17 9.28
CA LEU A 257 7.30 -13.42 9.27
C LEU A 257 8.41 -13.39 8.21
N LEU A 258 8.09 -12.98 6.97
CA LEU A 258 9.07 -12.89 5.89
C LEU A 258 10.15 -11.85 6.18
N SER A 259 9.80 -10.69 6.72
CA SER A 259 10.78 -9.65 7.08
C SER A 259 11.65 -10.03 8.27
N SER A 260 11.21 -10.94 9.15
CA SER A 260 12.03 -11.45 10.25
C SER A 260 13.04 -12.52 9.83
N LEU A 261 12.86 -13.11 8.64
CA LEU A 261 13.74 -14.15 8.08
C LEU A 261 14.99 -13.57 7.37
N PHE A 262 14.97 -12.27 7.03
CA PHE A 262 16.03 -11.57 6.30
C PHE A 262 16.64 -10.45 7.15
#